data_AF-A0A7Y3MP26-F1
#
_entry.id   AF-A0A7Y3MP26-F1
#
_cell.length_a   1.000
_cell.length_b   1.000
_cell.length_c   1.000
_cell.angle_alpha   90.00
_cell.angle_beta   90.00
_cell.angle_gamma   90.00
#
_symmetry.space_group_name_H-M   'P 1'
#
loop_
_entity.id
_entity.type
_entity.pdbx_description
1 polymer ?
#
loop_
_entity_poly.entity_id
_entity_poly.type
_entity_poly.pdbx_seq_one_letter_code
_entity_poly.pdbx_strand_id
1 'polypeptide(L)'
;MNKNRQILFSALFALLLPVVGLIAQKQSKKYNESFNVGKDAILDINTSYADIEFDTWNKDQVDIEATVTLEGATDDEAKAFFENEPLKIVGNSKQIQLSTASRRSAGLWPMETDFDFRFEAPEMEQLFKDLEIPDLPELPEMPELPEMPSMPELPPMPPMPFQPFDYDAYQKEGEAYLKQWTKEFEQNFSEDYQKQFEAWGKEFGKKFDGDFQKKYEAWGKEFAKNFDEDYQKRFEEWGKEYEARAKEREQERAERMAERAEDMAKNAEDRARAMEERAREMEARREAAEDIREHAREMRKNNGLFNDSGEAEAPNIFYFSTDGKNKKYKVKINIKIKMPKSARLKMNVKHGEVKLAATTKDLNASLRYASLLAATIDGADTNIKVAYSPVVVQKWNLGQLNADYSERVNLKEVDNLRMMGTSSNIIIDRLNQKAYVTNNLGELVIHAIDDNFTEVDVNVQNGVFTCKLPSSAVSLSLNETNSSLSYPQSLQMKRTKNSNSTINKGFQGNANSGRTITVNAKYSEVVLDN
;
A
#
# COMPACT_ATOMS: atom_id res chain seq x y z
N MET A 1 75.98 20.67 43.54
CA MET A 1 76.44 20.48 42.15
C MET A 1 75.82 19.21 41.59
N ASN A 2 75.16 19.32 40.42
CA ASN A 2 74.92 18.33 39.33
C ASN A 2 74.67 16.85 39.71
N LYS A 3 73.51 16.24 39.42
CA LYS A 3 72.81 15.91 38.16
C LYS A 3 72.88 14.40 37.91
N ASN A 4 71.73 13.84 37.53
CA ASN A 4 71.52 12.55 36.84
C ASN A 4 71.54 11.28 37.68
N ARG A 5 70.36 10.93 38.22
CA ARG A 5 69.89 9.54 38.35
C ARG A 5 68.36 9.52 38.48
N GLN A 6 67.69 9.88 37.39
CA GLN A 6 66.31 9.49 37.16
C GLN A 6 66.29 8.24 36.29
N ILE A 7 65.22 7.46 36.43
CA ILE A 7 64.86 6.26 35.68
C ILE A 7 65.53 4.98 36.21
N LEU A 8 64.94 4.39 37.26
CA LEU A 8 64.93 2.94 37.51
C LEU A 8 63.96 2.63 38.68
N PHE A 9 62.71 3.09 38.60
CA PHE A 9 61.64 2.63 39.52
C PHE A 9 60.27 2.95 38.89
N SER A 10 59.89 2.22 37.84
CA SER A 10 58.50 2.18 37.35
C SER A 10 58.29 1.01 36.38
N ALA A 11 58.64 -0.20 36.81
CA ALA A 11 58.48 -1.42 35.99
C ALA A 11 57.58 -2.48 36.66
N LEU A 12 56.81 -2.13 37.70
CA LEU A 12 56.05 -3.15 38.44
C LEU A 12 54.76 -2.60 39.06
N PHE A 13 53.89 -1.95 38.28
CA PHE A 13 52.46 -1.83 38.62
C PHE A 13 51.64 -1.39 37.39
N ALA A 14 51.49 -2.29 36.42
CA ALA A 14 50.51 -2.14 35.34
C ALA A 14 49.99 -3.51 34.91
N LEU A 15 49.56 -4.31 35.90
CA LEU A 15 48.63 -5.41 35.67
C LEU A 15 47.22 -4.80 35.62
N LEU A 16 46.95 -4.03 34.58
CA LEU A 16 45.61 -3.51 34.29
C LEU A 16 45.00 -4.48 33.26
N LEU A 17 44.11 -5.34 33.75
CA LEU A 17 43.21 -6.17 32.95
C LEU A 17 42.67 -5.33 31.78
N PRO A 18 42.84 -5.75 30.50
CA PRO A 18 41.90 -5.31 29.50
C PRO A 18 40.58 -5.98 29.86
N VAL A 19 39.71 -5.25 30.55
CA VAL A 19 38.27 -5.49 30.44
C VAL A 19 37.99 -5.28 28.95
N VAL A 20 37.99 -6.37 28.20
CA VAL A 20 37.47 -6.41 26.84
C VAL A 20 35.99 -6.14 26.98
N GLY A 21 35.64 -4.85 26.96
CA GLY A 21 34.29 -4.46 26.60
C GLY A 21 34.08 -4.96 25.19
N LEU A 22 33.39 -6.09 25.06
CA LEU A 22 32.71 -6.50 23.84
C LEU A 22 31.69 -5.40 23.52
N ILE A 23 32.15 -4.28 22.98
CA ILE A 23 31.28 -3.35 22.29
C ILE A 23 30.89 -4.11 21.03
N ALA A 24 29.64 -4.57 20.97
CA ALA A 24 29.06 -5.11 19.75
C ALA A 24 29.40 -4.14 18.61
N GLN A 25 30.26 -4.57 17.68
CA GLN A 25 30.77 -3.71 16.62
C GLN A 25 29.57 -3.31 15.74
N LYS A 26 29.33 -2.00 15.64
CA LYS A 26 28.29 -1.41 14.79
C LYS A 26 28.93 -1.01 13.48
N GLN A 27 28.47 -1.59 12.38
CA GLN A 27 28.89 -1.25 11.02
C GLN A 27 27.73 -0.55 10.32
N SER A 28 27.97 0.56 9.62
CA SER A 28 26.91 1.35 8.96
C SER A 28 27.29 1.78 7.56
N LYS A 29 26.35 1.71 6.62
CA LYS A 29 26.48 2.22 5.24
C LYS A 29 25.38 3.25 4.97
N LYS A 30 25.75 4.37 4.35
CA LYS A 30 24.84 5.43 3.92
C LYS A 30 24.62 5.38 2.42
N TYR A 31 23.39 5.65 2.00
CA TYR A 31 22.94 5.74 0.62
C TYR A 31 22.29 7.11 0.45
N ASN A 32 22.86 7.94 -0.42
CA ASN A 32 22.36 9.29 -0.69
C ASN A 32 22.09 9.40 -2.19
N GLU A 33 20.83 9.62 -2.56
CA GLU A 33 20.40 9.76 -3.93
C GLU A 33 19.51 11.00 -4.08
N SER A 34 19.66 11.69 -5.20
CA SER A 34 18.91 12.90 -5.53
C SER A 34 18.40 12.84 -6.96
N PHE A 35 17.11 13.06 -7.14
CA PHE A 35 16.44 12.98 -8.44
C PHE A 35 15.68 14.27 -8.73
N ASN A 36 15.94 14.90 -9.88
CA ASN A 36 15.10 15.99 -10.37
C ASN A 36 13.79 15.41 -10.90
N VAL A 37 12.65 15.93 -10.44
CA VAL A 37 11.33 15.36 -10.72
C VAL A 37 10.38 16.38 -11.33
N GLY A 38 9.47 15.91 -12.19
CA GLY A 38 8.37 16.72 -12.69
C GLY A 38 7.25 16.87 -11.66
N LYS A 39 6.23 17.65 -12.03
CA LYS A 39 4.95 17.67 -11.32
C LYS A 39 4.34 16.26 -11.30
N ASP A 40 3.71 15.91 -10.19
CA ASP A 40 3.00 14.63 -9.98
C ASP A 40 3.86 13.36 -10.08
N ALA A 41 5.18 13.50 -9.93
CA ALA A 41 6.10 12.36 -9.87
C ALA A 41 5.70 11.38 -8.78
N ILE A 42 5.82 10.08 -9.08
CA ILE A 42 5.40 9.00 -8.20
C ILE A 42 6.60 8.45 -7.46
N LEU A 43 6.55 8.49 -6.14
CA LEU A 43 7.49 7.80 -5.27
C LEU A 43 6.87 6.48 -4.84
N ASP A 44 7.40 5.36 -5.35
CA ASP A 44 6.96 4.00 -5.06
C ASP A 44 7.93 3.32 -4.08
N ILE A 45 7.46 3.05 -2.88
CA ILE A 45 8.28 2.56 -1.77
C ILE A 45 7.82 1.17 -1.38
N ASN A 46 8.72 0.20 -1.44
CA ASN A 46 8.46 -1.17 -0.99
C ASN A 46 9.53 -1.63 -0.01
N THR A 47 9.25 -1.47 1.28
CA THR A 47 10.25 -1.70 2.32
C THR A 47 9.76 -2.71 3.34
N SER A 48 10.72 -3.45 3.90
CA SER A 48 10.50 -4.25 5.09
C SER A 48 11.55 -3.91 6.14
N TYR A 49 11.15 -3.81 7.40
CA TYR A 49 12.04 -3.55 8.54
C TYR A 49 12.77 -2.21 8.45
N ALA A 50 12.09 -1.18 7.95
CA ALA A 50 12.65 0.14 7.74
C ALA A 50 11.77 1.24 8.36
N ASP A 51 12.43 2.20 9.01
CA ASP A 51 11.80 3.40 9.53
C ASP A 51 11.99 4.53 8.52
N ILE A 52 10.90 5.17 8.12
CA ILE A 52 10.84 6.13 7.02
C ILE A 52 10.26 7.45 7.53
N GLU A 53 10.98 8.54 7.29
CA GLU A 53 10.59 9.90 7.60
C GLU A 53 10.48 10.71 6.31
N PHE A 54 9.32 11.32 6.10
CA PHE A 54 9.04 12.19 4.95
C PHE A 54 8.92 13.64 5.38
N ASP A 55 9.57 14.49 4.61
CA ASP A 55 9.46 15.94 4.68
C ASP A 55 9.19 16.50 3.28
N THR A 56 8.60 17.70 3.23
CA THR A 56 8.26 18.34 1.96
C THR A 56 8.92 19.69 1.80
N TRP A 57 9.23 20.06 0.56
CA TRP A 57 9.87 21.34 0.24
C TRP A 57 9.36 21.92 -1.08
N ASN A 58 9.81 23.14 -1.39
CA ASN A 58 9.44 23.86 -2.61
C ASN A 58 10.56 23.74 -3.68
N LYS A 59 11.04 22.52 -3.93
CA LYS A 59 12.01 22.21 -5.00
C LYS A 59 11.52 21.02 -5.80
N ASP A 60 11.73 21.06 -7.11
CA ASP A 60 11.38 20.00 -8.06
C ASP A 60 12.42 18.87 -8.04
N GLN A 61 12.73 18.39 -6.84
CA GLN A 61 13.77 17.42 -6.55
C GLN A 61 13.34 16.52 -5.40
N VAL A 62 13.66 15.23 -5.47
CA VAL A 62 13.50 14.29 -4.37
C VAL A 62 14.88 13.89 -3.86
N ASP A 63 15.12 14.11 -2.57
CA ASP A 63 16.34 13.69 -1.88
C ASP A 63 16.05 12.52 -0.95
N ILE A 64 16.85 11.46 -1.05
CA ILE A 64 16.73 10.25 -0.25
C ILE A 64 18.06 10.03 0.48
N GLU A 65 18.04 10.10 1.81
CA GLU A 65 19.14 9.70 2.69
C GLU A 65 18.73 8.44 3.45
N ALA A 66 19.37 7.31 3.16
CA ALA A 66 19.14 6.07 3.87
C ALA A 66 20.40 5.59 4.59
N THR A 67 20.25 5.14 5.84
CA THR A 67 21.33 4.59 6.65
C THR A 67 20.97 3.18 7.09
N VAL A 68 21.78 2.21 6.69
CA VAL A 68 21.66 0.80 7.09
C VAL A 68 22.75 0.50 8.12
N THR A 69 22.35 0.13 9.34
CA THR A 69 23.24 -0.21 10.45
C THR A 69 23.11 -1.67 10.80
N LEU A 70 24.23 -2.37 10.86
CA LEU A 70 24.37 -3.77 11.24
C LEU A 70 25.12 -3.85 12.57
N GLU A 71 24.47 -4.38 13.62
CA GLU A 71 25.09 -4.61 14.94
C GLU A 71 25.32 -6.11 15.15
N GLY A 72 26.51 -6.46 15.65
CA GLY A 72 26.86 -7.83 16.04
C GLY A 72 27.52 -8.67 14.94
N ALA A 73 27.82 -8.07 13.78
CA ALA A 73 28.53 -8.70 12.67
C ALA A 73 30.04 -8.46 12.73
N THR A 74 30.82 -9.43 12.26
CA THR A 74 32.25 -9.21 11.97
C THR A 74 32.41 -8.31 10.75
N ASP A 75 33.59 -7.73 10.56
CA ASP A 75 33.85 -6.84 9.42
C ASP A 75 33.67 -7.53 8.06
N ASP A 76 34.02 -8.81 7.96
CA ASP A 76 33.84 -9.59 6.72
C ASP A 76 32.37 -9.97 6.48
N GLU A 77 31.63 -10.30 7.54
CA GLU A 77 30.18 -10.54 7.47
C GLU A 77 29.43 -9.26 7.09
N ALA A 78 29.84 -8.11 7.62
CA ALA A 78 29.28 -6.80 7.28
C ALA A 78 29.56 -6.42 5.82
N LYS A 79 30.79 -6.66 5.31
CA LYS A 79 31.11 -6.46 3.90
C LYS A 79 30.22 -7.30 2.99
N ALA A 80 30.10 -8.60 3.27
CA ALA A 80 29.23 -9.49 2.50
C ALA A 80 27.74 -9.05 2.55
N PHE A 81 27.28 -8.53 3.69
CA PHE A 81 25.92 -7.98 3.80
C PHE A 81 25.73 -6.74 2.90
N PHE A 82 26.67 -5.80 2.89
CA PHE A 82 26.57 -4.57 2.10
C PHE A 82 26.87 -4.72 0.61
N GLU A 83 27.59 -5.79 0.21
CA GLU A 83 27.79 -6.19 -1.19
C GLU A 83 26.51 -6.73 -1.83
N ASN A 84 25.60 -7.30 -1.04
CA ASN A 84 24.31 -7.81 -1.51
C ASN A 84 23.24 -6.70 -1.71
N GLU A 85 23.64 -5.43 -1.75
CA GLU A 85 22.77 -4.26 -1.94
C GLU A 85 21.46 -4.32 -1.12
N PRO A 86 21.52 -4.22 0.22
CA PRO A 86 20.34 -4.37 1.09
C PRO A 86 19.23 -3.33 0.83
N LEU A 87 19.56 -2.26 0.10
CA LEU A 87 18.65 -1.21 -0.31
C LEU A 87 18.93 -0.84 -1.77
N LYS A 88 17.87 -0.77 -2.58
CA LYS A 88 17.90 -0.35 -3.98
C LYS A 88 17.08 0.92 -4.15
N ILE A 89 17.69 1.93 -4.75
CA ILE A 89 17.04 3.20 -5.08
C ILE A 89 17.31 3.44 -6.57
N VAL A 90 16.26 3.49 -7.38
CA VAL A 90 16.34 3.74 -8.83
C VAL A 90 15.21 4.67 -9.24
N GLY A 91 15.45 5.56 -10.20
CA GLY A 91 14.40 6.48 -10.59
C GLY A 91 14.77 7.40 -11.74
N ASN A 92 13.76 8.12 -12.23
CA ASN A 92 13.87 9.17 -13.21
C ASN A 92 12.92 10.33 -12.82
N SER A 93 12.72 11.28 -13.73
CA SER A 93 11.90 12.47 -13.46
C SER A 93 10.40 12.21 -13.25
N LYS A 94 9.89 11.01 -13.56
CA LYS A 94 8.47 10.63 -13.40
C LYS A 94 8.24 9.66 -12.25
N GLN A 95 9.16 8.73 -12.03
CA GLN A 95 9.00 7.69 -11.02
C GLN A 95 10.31 7.38 -10.32
N ILE A 96 10.25 7.29 -8.99
CA ILE A 96 11.35 6.84 -8.14
C ILE A 96 10.88 5.61 -7.38
N GLN A 97 11.70 4.57 -7.38
CA GLN A 97 11.47 3.31 -6.70
C GLN A 97 12.51 3.13 -5.60
N LEU A 98 12.04 2.85 -4.39
CA LEU A 98 12.88 2.50 -3.25
C LEU A 98 12.45 1.14 -2.72
N SER A 99 13.38 0.18 -2.66
CA SER A 99 13.08 -1.13 -2.11
C SER A 99 14.20 -1.72 -1.24
N THR A 100 13.80 -2.46 -0.20
CA THR A 100 14.74 -3.26 0.60
C THR A 100 14.92 -4.64 -0.05
N ALA A 101 16.16 -5.12 -0.17
CA ALA A 101 16.45 -6.44 -0.73
C ALA A 101 16.06 -7.53 0.28
N SER A 102 14.82 -7.99 0.24
CA SER A 102 14.44 -9.24 0.89
C SER A 102 14.89 -10.39 0.00
N ARG A 103 15.67 -11.35 0.52
CA ARG A 103 16.17 -12.54 -0.21
C ARG A 103 15.06 -13.51 -0.71
N ARG A 104 13.80 -13.06 -0.73
CA ARG A 104 12.64 -13.70 -1.36
C ARG A 104 12.02 -12.89 -2.50
N SER A 105 12.57 -11.74 -2.89
CA SER A 105 12.00 -10.90 -3.96
C SER A 105 12.81 -10.93 -5.26
N ALA A 106 13.24 -12.12 -5.70
CA ALA A 106 13.53 -12.37 -7.10
C ALA A 106 12.21 -12.77 -7.78
N GLY A 107 11.38 -11.77 -8.01
CA GLY A 107 10.06 -11.88 -8.61
C GLY A 107 9.44 -10.50 -8.59
N LEU A 108 9.47 -9.81 -9.73
CA LEU A 108 8.47 -8.79 -10.04
C LEU A 108 7.15 -9.54 -10.08
N TRP A 109 6.49 -9.66 -8.93
CA TRP A 109 5.09 -10.05 -8.90
C TRP A 109 4.36 -9.00 -9.73
N PRO A 110 3.48 -9.39 -10.68
CA PRO A 110 2.51 -8.44 -11.19
C PRO A 110 1.83 -7.83 -9.97
N MET A 111 1.43 -6.57 -10.10
CA MET A 111 0.64 -5.88 -9.10
C MET A 111 -0.66 -6.65 -8.85
N GLU A 112 -0.62 -7.67 -7.99
CA GLU A 112 -1.78 -8.21 -7.32
C GLU A 112 -2.00 -7.31 -6.10
N THR A 113 -2.74 -6.24 -6.35
CA THR A 113 -3.57 -5.64 -5.32
C THR A 113 -4.78 -6.54 -5.03
N ASP A 114 -4.55 -7.81 -4.72
CA ASP A 114 -5.57 -8.68 -4.11
C ASP A 114 -5.40 -8.63 -2.58
N PHE A 115 -5.63 -7.44 -2.04
CA PHE A 115 -6.44 -7.38 -0.84
C PHE A 115 -7.88 -7.39 -1.34
N ASP A 116 -8.54 -8.56 -1.34
CA ASP A 116 -9.98 -8.67 -1.57
C ASP A 116 -10.72 -7.92 -0.45
N PHE A 117 -10.92 -6.62 -0.65
CA PHE A 117 -11.93 -5.86 0.06
C PHE A 117 -13.13 -5.80 -0.85
N ARG A 118 -14.07 -6.72 -0.61
CA ARG A 118 -15.43 -6.58 -1.11
C ARG A 118 -15.99 -5.28 -0.55
N PHE A 119 -16.10 -4.29 -1.43
CA PHE A 119 -17.08 -3.26 -1.25
C PHE A 119 -18.43 -3.99 -1.30
N GLU A 120 -19.09 -4.17 -0.16
CA GLU A 120 -20.52 -4.45 -0.16
C GLU A 120 -21.23 -3.20 -0.69
N ALA A 121 -21.20 -3.00 -2.01
CA ALA A 121 -22.30 -2.42 -2.73
C ALA A 121 -23.28 -3.60 -2.93
N PRO A 122 -24.46 -3.64 -2.29
CA PRO A 122 -25.26 -4.86 -2.16
C PRO A 122 -25.80 -5.52 -3.45
N GLU A 123 -25.38 -5.13 -4.66
CA GLU A 123 -26.08 -5.53 -5.90
C GLU A 123 -25.20 -5.89 -7.12
N MET A 124 -23.86 -5.96 -7.03
CA MET A 124 -23.01 -6.29 -8.21
C MET A 124 -22.04 -7.48 -8.01
N GLU A 125 -22.08 -8.17 -6.89
CA GLU A 125 -21.13 -9.25 -6.57
C GLU A 125 -21.49 -10.62 -7.20
N GLN A 126 -22.73 -10.79 -7.68
CA GLN A 126 -23.17 -12.05 -8.31
C GLN A 126 -22.70 -12.22 -9.76
N LEU A 127 -22.17 -11.18 -10.41
CA LEU A 127 -21.84 -11.26 -11.84
C LEU A 127 -20.43 -11.80 -12.13
N PHE A 128 -19.51 -11.78 -11.17
CA PHE A 128 -18.06 -12.00 -11.43
C PHE A 128 -17.51 -13.36 -10.96
N LYS A 129 -18.28 -14.19 -10.26
CA LYS A 129 -17.79 -15.48 -9.71
C LYS A 129 -17.85 -16.67 -10.67
N ASP A 130 -18.47 -16.52 -11.84
CA ASP A 130 -18.73 -17.64 -12.75
C ASP A 130 -17.88 -17.67 -14.03
N LEU A 131 -16.86 -16.80 -14.14
CA LEU A 131 -15.92 -16.79 -15.25
C LEU A 131 -14.80 -17.84 -15.05
N GLU A 132 -15.14 -19.12 -15.15
CA GLU A 132 -14.16 -20.16 -15.51
C GLU A 132 -13.77 -19.94 -16.98
N ILE A 133 -12.49 -19.64 -17.22
CA ILE A 133 -11.90 -19.49 -18.56
C ILE A 133 -12.07 -20.85 -19.29
N PRO A 134 -12.79 -20.90 -20.41
CA PRO A 134 -13.04 -22.16 -21.08
C PRO A 134 -11.76 -22.72 -21.72
N ASP A 135 -11.51 -24.02 -21.56
CA ASP A 135 -10.50 -24.72 -22.36
C ASP A 135 -10.84 -24.57 -23.85
N LEU A 136 -9.89 -23.96 -24.57
CA LEU A 136 -9.92 -23.73 -26.01
C LEU A 136 -9.69 -25.06 -26.73
N PRO A 137 -10.48 -25.39 -27.77
CA PRO A 137 -10.16 -26.53 -28.62
C PRO A 137 -8.78 -26.32 -29.26
N GLU A 138 -8.03 -27.41 -29.43
CA GLU A 138 -6.69 -27.39 -30.01
C GLU A 138 -6.69 -26.65 -31.35
N LEU A 139 -5.77 -25.70 -31.51
CA LEU A 139 -5.64 -24.92 -32.72
C LEU A 139 -5.17 -25.83 -33.87
N PRO A 140 -5.66 -25.60 -35.11
CA PRO A 140 -5.18 -26.35 -36.26
C PRO A 140 -3.66 -26.15 -36.44
N GLU A 141 -2.95 -27.23 -36.75
CA GLU A 141 -1.48 -27.23 -36.88
C GLU A 141 -1.00 -26.16 -37.88
N MET A 142 -0.01 -25.38 -37.43
CA MET A 142 0.59 -24.31 -38.22
C MET A 142 1.51 -24.88 -39.29
N PRO A 143 1.50 -24.33 -40.52
CA PRO A 143 2.45 -24.73 -41.55
C PRO A 143 3.88 -24.33 -41.16
N GLU A 144 4.87 -25.13 -41.55
CA GLU A 144 6.28 -24.84 -41.29
C GLU A 144 6.69 -23.49 -41.93
N LEU A 145 7.25 -22.61 -41.11
CA LEU A 145 7.63 -21.27 -41.54
C LEU A 145 9.09 -21.25 -42.04
N PRO A 146 9.38 -20.53 -43.13
CA PRO A 146 10.76 -20.38 -43.61
C PRO A 146 11.60 -19.56 -42.61
N GLU A 147 12.85 -19.95 -42.41
CA GLU A 147 13.78 -19.29 -41.49
C GLU A 147 14.04 -17.83 -41.87
N MET A 148 13.96 -16.94 -40.88
CA MET A 148 14.14 -15.50 -41.08
C MET A 148 15.61 -15.12 -41.33
N PRO A 149 15.89 -14.21 -42.28
CA PRO A 149 17.25 -13.71 -42.48
C PRO A 149 17.73 -12.84 -41.30
N SER A 150 18.96 -13.04 -40.85
CA SER A 150 19.58 -12.35 -39.70
C SER A 150 19.82 -10.85 -39.96
N MET A 151 19.49 -10.00 -38.98
CA MET A 151 19.69 -8.54 -39.04
C MET A 151 21.16 -8.12 -38.85
N PRO A 152 21.67 -7.13 -39.61
CA PRO A 152 22.99 -6.56 -39.39
C PRO A 152 23.05 -5.62 -38.17
N GLU A 153 24.19 -5.57 -37.48
CA GLU A 153 24.39 -4.74 -36.27
C GLU A 153 24.38 -3.23 -36.58
N LEU A 154 23.57 -2.47 -35.83
CA LEU A 154 23.33 -1.04 -36.04
C LEU A 154 24.45 -0.13 -35.49
N PRO A 155 24.78 0.97 -36.19
CA PRO A 155 25.71 1.97 -35.66
C PRO A 155 25.08 2.80 -34.52
N PRO A 156 25.83 3.19 -33.48
CA PRO A 156 25.32 3.97 -32.34
C PRO A 156 24.84 5.36 -32.75
N MET A 157 23.71 5.83 -32.20
CA MET A 157 23.12 7.13 -32.56
C MET A 157 23.86 8.32 -31.94
N PRO A 158 23.97 9.46 -32.67
CA PRO A 158 24.51 10.70 -32.11
C PRO A 158 23.56 11.35 -31.08
N PRO A 159 24.10 12.06 -30.07
CA PRO A 159 23.31 12.65 -28.98
C PRO A 159 22.49 13.86 -29.44
N MET A 160 21.22 13.95 -29.05
CA MET A 160 20.27 14.99 -29.47
C MET A 160 20.19 16.16 -28.48
N PRO A 161 20.17 17.43 -28.94
CA PRO A 161 19.85 18.56 -28.09
C PRO A 161 18.36 18.55 -27.73
N PHE A 162 18.04 18.53 -26.43
CA PHE A 162 16.67 18.49 -25.94
C PHE A 162 16.07 19.90 -25.90
N GLN A 163 15.00 20.14 -26.67
CA GLN A 163 14.10 21.27 -26.43
C GLN A 163 12.80 20.75 -25.81
N PRO A 164 12.39 21.26 -24.63
CA PRO A 164 11.12 20.90 -24.02
C PRO A 164 9.95 21.34 -24.90
N PHE A 165 8.94 20.47 -25.04
CA PHE A 165 7.72 20.73 -25.81
C PHE A 165 6.62 21.23 -24.86
N ASP A 166 6.12 22.45 -25.09
CA ASP A 166 5.01 23.05 -24.35
C ASP A 166 3.66 22.55 -24.89
N TYR A 167 3.07 21.60 -24.16
CA TYR A 167 1.79 20.99 -24.52
C TYR A 167 0.59 21.94 -24.34
N ASP A 168 0.68 22.91 -23.41
CA ASP A 168 -0.41 23.86 -23.16
C ASP A 168 -0.48 24.90 -24.30
N ALA A 169 0.68 25.31 -24.83
CA ALA A 169 0.77 26.15 -26.02
C ALA A 169 0.30 25.39 -27.27
N TYR A 170 0.70 24.12 -27.44
CA TYR A 170 0.23 23.28 -28.53
C TYR A 170 -1.29 23.08 -28.51
N GLN A 171 -1.90 22.86 -27.34
CA GLN A 171 -3.34 22.64 -27.26
C GLN A 171 -4.16 23.89 -27.62
N LYS A 172 -3.59 25.10 -27.44
CA LYS A 172 -4.23 26.38 -27.77
C LYS A 172 -3.96 26.85 -29.20
N GLU A 173 -2.76 26.64 -29.70
CA GLU A 173 -2.26 27.23 -30.94
C GLU A 173 -2.00 26.20 -32.05
N GLY A 174 -2.02 24.91 -31.72
CA GLY A 174 -1.98 23.78 -32.63
C GLY A 174 -0.84 23.87 -33.65
N GLU A 175 -1.22 23.97 -34.93
CA GLU A 175 -0.28 24.03 -36.05
C GLU A 175 0.63 25.27 -36.04
N ALA A 176 0.18 26.39 -35.47
CA ALA A 176 1.00 27.61 -35.40
C ALA A 176 2.18 27.43 -34.43
N TYR A 177 1.92 26.83 -33.27
CA TYR A 177 2.94 26.45 -32.30
C TYR A 177 3.90 25.40 -32.88
N LEU A 178 3.39 24.38 -33.58
CA LEU A 178 4.25 23.39 -34.26
C LEU A 178 5.19 24.04 -35.27
N LYS A 179 4.71 24.98 -36.09
CA LYS A 179 5.56 25.70 -37.06
C LYS A 179 6.64 26.53 -36.37
N GLN A 180 6.32 27.18 -35.26
CA GLN A 180 7.28 27.99 -34.51
C GLN A 180 8.31 27.11 -33.79
N TRP A 181 7.84 26.07 -33.09
CA TRP A 181 8.69 25.09 -32.41
C TRP A 181 9.64 24.39 -33.40
N THR A 182 9.17 24.03 -34.59
CA THR A 182 10.01 23.43 -35.65
C THR A 182 11.08 24.43 -36.14
N LYS A 183 10.72 25.70 -36.29
CA LYS A 183 11.66 26.75 -36.72
C LYS A 183 12.74 27.05 -35.66
N GLU A 184 12.38 27.01 -34.38
CA GLU A 184 13.31 27.17 -33.26
C GLU A 184 14.19 25.93 -33.06
N PHE A 185 13.64 24.74 -33.31
CA PHE A 185 14.37 23.47 -33.32
C PHE A 185 15.42 23.45 -34.44
N GLU A 186 15.07 23.89 -35.66
CA GLU A 186 15.99 24.00 -36.80
C GLU A 186 17.09 25.04 -36.56
N GLN A 187 16.80 26.13 -35.85
CA GLN A 187 17.80 27.17 -35.53
C GLN A 187 18.84 26.73 -34.48
N ASN A 188 18.49 25.78 -33.60
CA ASN A 188 19.38 25.22 -32.59
C ASN A 188 20.18 23.99 -33.08
N PHE A 189 19.99 23.59 -34.35
CA PHE A 189 20.70 22.49 -34.98
C PHE A 189 22.02 22.99 -35.60
N SER A 190 23.11 23.04 -34.82
CA SER A 190 24.40 23.58 -35.31
C SER A 190 24.97 22.80 -36.51
N GLU A 191 25.77 23.46 -37.36
CA GLU A 191 26.44 22.83 -38.53
C GLU A 191 27.22 21.54 -38.18
N ASP A 192 27.73 21.43 -36.95
CA ASP A 192 28.44 20.24 -36.48
C ASP A 192 27.53 19.03 -36.22
N TYR A 193 26.25 19.21 -35.88
CA TYR A 193 25.27 18.12 -35.72
C TYR A 193 24.80 17.60 -37.07
N GLN A 194 24.61 18.48 -38.06
CA GLN A 194 24.27 18.09 -39.42
C GLN A 194 25.33 17.15 -40.03
N LYS A 195 26.62 17.46 -39.81
CA LYS A 195 27.72 16.60 -40.26
C LYS A 195 27.73 15.22 -39.58
N GLN A 196 27.40 15.14 -38.30
CA GLN A 196 27.35 13.87 -37.56
C GLN A 196 26.17 12.99 -38.00
N PHE A 197 25.00 13.59 -38.25
CA PHE A 197 23.83 12.87 -38.76
C PHE A 197 23.99 12.43 -40.22
N GLU A 198 24.62 13.25 -41.07
CA GLU A 198 24.95 12.83 -42.45
C GLU A 198 25.95 11.67 -42.47
N ALA A 199 26.93 11.67 -41.56
CA ALA A 199 27.89 10.58 -41.43
C ALA A 199 27.22 9.29 -40.93
N TRP A 200 26.37 9.41 -39.90
CA TRP A 200 25.57 8.28 -39.38
C TRP A 200 24.61 7.72 -40.44
N GLY A 201 23.92 8.57 -41.20
CA GLY A 201 23.02 8.16 -42.27
C GLY A 201 23.74 7.43 -43.42
N LYS A 202 24.97 7.85 -43.75
CA LYS A 202 25.83 7.14 -44.71
C LYS A 202 26.30 5.78 -44.21
N GLU A 203 26.58 5.63 -42.91
CA GLU A 203 26.93 4.33 -42.33
C GLU A 203 25.73 3.39 -42.19
N PHE A 204 24.58 3.94 -41.79
CA PHE A 204 23.32 3.22 -41.71
C PHE A 204 22.90 2.69 -43.08
N GLY A 205 22.92 3.53 -44.13
CA GLY A 205 22.57 3.13 -45.49
C GLY A 205 23.50 2.06 -46.08
N LYS A 206 24.81 2.09 -45.75
CA LYS A 206 25.77 1.06 -46.20
C LYS A 206 25.52 -0.31 -45.58
N LYS A 207 24.96 -0.38 -44.36
CA LYS A 207 24.66 -1.65 -43.67
C LYS A 207 23.32 -2.27 -44.09
N PHE A 208 22.46 -1.51 -44.76
CA PHE A 208 21.17 -1.93 -45.32
C PHE A 208 21.14 -1.82 -46.84
N ASP A 209 22.21 -2.27 -47.50
CA ASP A 209 22.32 -2.23 -48.96
C ASP A 209 21.43 -3.29 -49.64
N GLY A 210 21.33 -3.23 -50.98
CA GLY A 210 20.35 -3.96 -51.80
C GLY A 210 20.33 -5.49 -51.66
N ASP A 211 21.36 -6.11 -51.10
CA ASP A 211 21.38 -7.57 -50.82
C ASP A 211 20.53 -7.96 -49.61
N PHE A 212 20.39 -7.09 -48.61
CA PHE A 212 19.50 -7.33 -47.48
C PHE A 212 18.03 -7.22 -47.91
N GLN A 213 17.71 -6.21 -48.72
CA GLN A 213 16.37 -5.97 -49.25
C GLN A 213 15.89 -7.12 -50.15
N LYS A 214 16.77 -7.67 -51.00
CA LYS A 214 16.47 -8.85 -51.81
C LYS A 214 16.19 -10.11 -50.98
N LYS A 215 16.95 -10.33 -49.89
CA LYS A 215 16.73 -11.48 -48.98
C LYS A 215 15.39 -11.39 -48.27
N TYR A 216 14.99 -10.19 -47.85
CA TYR A 216 13.71 -9.97 -47.19
C TYR A 216 12.52 -10.07 -48.16
N GLU A 217 12.63 -9.57 -49.39
CA GLU A 217 11.60 -9.74 -50.42
C GLU A 217 11.42 -11.20 -50.84
N ALA A 218 12.51 -11.98 -50.89
CA ALA A 218 12.45 -13.41 -51.16
C ALA A 218 11.75 -14.17 -50.02
N TRP A 219 12.13 -13.89 -48.77
CA TRP A 219 11.50 -14.47 -47.58
C TRP A 219 10.00 -14.14 -47.52
N GLY A 220 9.60 -12.88 -47.79
CA GLY A 220 8.19 -12.48 -47.79
C GLY A 220 7.34 -13.21 -48.85
N LYS A 221 7.92 -13.52 -50.02
CA LYS A 221 7.25 -14.30 -51.07
C LYS A 221 7.12 -15.79 -50.72
N GLU A 222 8.06 -16.33 -49.96
CA GLU A 222 8.05 -17.72 -49.51
C GLU A 222 7.09 -17.91 -48.32
N PHE A 223 7.07 -16.96 -47.39
CA PHE A 223 6.10 -16.88 -46.30
C PHE A 223 4.65 -16.83 -46.80
N ALA A 224 4.37 -16.01 -47.82
CA ALA A 224 3.02 -15.88 -48.38
C ALA A 224 2.51 -17.14 -49.10
N LYS A 225 3.40 -18.04 -49.54
CA LYS A 225 3.02 -19.32 -50.16
C LYS A 225 2.61 -20.39 -49.15
N ASN A 226 3.08 -20.29 -47.90
CA ASN A 226 2.80 -21.30 -46.87
C ASN A 226 1.44 -21.07 -46.16
N PHE A 227 0.72 -19.99 -46.48
CA PHE A 227 -0.63 -19.68 -45.97
C PHE A 227 -1.69 -19.76 -47.11
N ASP A 228 -2.00 -20.99 -47.53
CA ASP A 228 -2.95 -21.33 -48.61
C ASP A 228 -4.44 -21.24 -48.16
N GLU A 229 -5.37 -21.16 -49.12
CA GLU A 229 -6.83 -21.32 -48.97
C GLU A 229 -7.23 -22.53 -48.09
N ASP A 230 -6.48 -23.62 -48.12
CA ASP A 230 -6.73 -24.81 -47.29
C ASP A 230 -6.51 -24.57 -45.79
N TYR A 231 -5.61 -23.66 -45.39
CA TYR A 231 -5.47 -23.26 -43.98
C TYR A 231 -6.63 -22.37 -43.54
N GLN A 232 -7.09 -21.47 -44.42
CA GLN A 232 -8.25 -20.61 -44.15
C GLN A 232 -9.53 -21.44 -43.94
N LYS A 233 -9.76 -22.49 -44.74
CA LYS A 233 -10.91 -23.39 -44.57
C LYS A 233 -10.89 -24.15 -43.24
N ARG A 234 -9.74 -24.70 -42.83
CA ARG A 234 -9.61 -25.40 -41.54
C ARG A 234 -9.88 -24.46 -40.36
N PHE A 235 -9.48 -23.20 -40.48
CA PHE A 235 -9.72 -22.19 -39.44
C PHE A 235 -11.20 -21.78 -39.35
N GLU A 236 -11.90 -21.69 -40.49
CA GLU A 236 -13.35 -21.45 -40.52
C GLU A 236 -14.17 -22.61 -39.93
N GLU A 237 -13.76 -23.86 -40.18
CA GLU A 237 -14.41 -25.05 -39.61
C GLU A 237 -14.21 -25.13 -38.09
N TRP A 238 -12.98 -24.86 -37.61
CA TRP A 238 -12.68 -24.77 -36.18
C TRP A 238 -13.54 -23.71 -35.47
N GLY A 239 -13.76 -22.55 -36.11
CA GLY A 239 -14.63 -21.50 -35.58
C GLY A 239 -16.09 -21.93 -35.39
N LYS A 240 -16.63 -22.73 -36.30
CA LYS A 240 -18.01 -23.26 -36.21
C LYS A 240 -18.16 -24.32 -35.11
N GLU A 241 -17.16 -25.18 -34.94
CA GLU A 241 -17.18 -26.20 -33.87
C GLU A 241 -17.10 -25.54 -32.47
N TYR A 242 -16.26 -24.51 -32.33
CA TYR A 242 -16.15 -23.73 -31.10
C TYR A 242 -17.49 -23.12 -30.68
N GLU A 243 -18.25 -22.56 -31.63
CA GLU A 243 -19.54 -21.93 -31.36
C GLU A 243 -20.61 -22.94 -30.91
N ALA A 244 -20.60 -24.16 -31.48
CA ALA A 244 -21.50 -25.23 -31.07
C ALA A 244 -21.20 -25.74 -29.65
N ARG A 245 -19.92 -25.97 -29.34
CA ARG A 245 -19.48 -26.44 -28.01
C ARG A 245 -19.67 -25.37 -26.92
N ALA A 246 -19.64 -24.09 -27.29
CA ALA A 246 -19.95 -22.99 -26.37
C ALA A 246 -21.42 -23.01 -25.90
N LYS A 247 -22.38 -23.29 -26.79
CA LYS A 247 -23.81 -23.35 -26.46
C LYS A 247 -24.17 -24.52 -25.55
N GLU A 248 -23.54 -25.69 -25.76
CA GLU A 248 -23.74 -26.86 -24.89
C GLU A 248 -23.19 -26.62 -23.47
N ARG A 249 -22.01 -26.01 -23.36
CA ARG A 249 -21.41 -25.68 -22.05
C ARG A 249 -22.18 -24.59 -21.30
N GLU A 250 -22.86 -23.69 -21.99
CA GLU A 250 -23.73 -22.69 -21.35
C GLU A 250 -24.92 -23.36 -20.65
N GLN A 251 -25.50 -24.40 -21.26
CA GLN A 251 -26.58 -25.18 -20.66
C GLN A 251 -26.08 -26.02 -19.47
N GLU A 252 -24.94 -26.71 -19.60
CA GLU A 252 -24.34 -27.49 -18.51
C GLU A 252 -23.92 -26.60 -17.31
N ARG A 253 -23.47 -25.36 -17.60
CA ARG A 253 -23.10 -24.38 -16.57
C ARG A 253 -24.32 -23.90 -15.79
N ALA A 254 -25.46 -23.70 -16.46
CA ALA A 254 -26.72 -23.34 -15.80
C ALA A 254 -27.20 -24.44 -14.84
N GLU A 255 -27.08 -25.72 -15.23
CA GLU A 255 -27.45 -26.85 -14.35
C GLU A 255 -26.51 -27.00 -13.14
N ARG A 256 -25.19 -26.89 -13.35
CA ARG A 256 -24.21 -26.92 -12.24
C ARG A 256 -24.35 -25.77 -11.26
N MET A 257 -24.75 -24.58 -11.72
CA MET A 257 -25.03 -23.44 -10.83
C MET A 257 -26.23 -23.72 -9.93
N ALA A 258 -27.27 -24.36 -10.46
CA ALA A 258 -28.45 -24.72 -9.67
C ALA A 258 -28.10 -25.74 -8.57
N GLU A 259 -27.29 -26.76 -8.89
CA GLU A 259 -26.83 -27.75 -7.92
C GLU A 259 -25.92 -27.14 -6.84
N ARG A 260 -24.96 -26.27 -7.23
CA ARG A 260 -24.10 -25.55 -6.28
C ARG A 260 -24.87 -24.61 -5.35
N ALA A 261 -25.96 -24.00 -5.82
CA ALA A 261 -26.80 -23.13 -4.99
C ALA A 261 -27.45 -23.91 -3.84
N GLU A 262 -27.88 -25.15 -4.09
CA GLU A 262 -28.43 -26.04 -3.05
C GLU A 262 -27.35 -26.48 -2.05
N ASP A 263 -26.15 -26.85 -2.53
CA ASP A 263 -25.04 -27.25 -1.66
C ASP A 263 -24.49 -26.09 -0.81
N MET A 264 -24.48 -24.86 -1.34
CA MET A 264 -24.10 -23.67 -0.58
C MET A 264 -25.10 -23.35 0.53
N ALA A 265 -26.40 -23.53 0.27
CA ALA A 265 -27.43 -23.35 1.29
C ALA A 265 -27.24 -24.33 2.46
N LYS A 266 -26.91 -25.58 2.16
CA LYS A 266 -26.65 -26.61 3.18
C LYS A 266 -25.35 -26.37 3.97
N ASN A 267 -24.27 -25.97 3.29
CA ASN A 267 -22.99 -25.64 3.94
C ASN A 267 -23.05 -24.34 4.77
N ALA A 268 -23.95 -23.41 4.45
CA ALA A 268 -24.14 -22.19 5.23
C ALA A 268 -24.66 -22.49 6.65
N GLU A 269 -25.57 -23.46 6.81
CA GLU A 269 -26.06 -23.89 8.12
C GLU A 269 -24.98 -24.57 8.97
N ASP A 270 -24.13 -25.40 8.36
CA ASP A 270 -23.05 -26.08 9.08
C ASP A 270 -21.93 -25.12 9.47
N ARG A 271 -21.64 -24.12 8.62
CA ARG A 271 -20.69 -23.05 8.95
C ARG A 271 -21.21 -22.13 10.05
N ALA A 272 -22.50 -21.82 10.08
CA ALA A 272 -23.10 -21.06 11.16
C ALA A 272 -22.95 -21.78 12.52
N ARG A 273 -23.19 -23.10 12.54
CA ARG A 273 -22.98 -23.94 13.74
C ARG A 273 -21.52 -23.99 14.19
N ALA A 274 -20.59 -24.20 13.27
CA ALA A 274 -19.16 -24.20 13.59
C ALA A 274 -18.64 -22.84 14.07
N MET A 275 -19.24 -21.75 13.59
CA MET A 275 -18.91 -20.39 14.01
C MET A 275 -19.40 -20.07 15.43
N GLU A 276 -20.61 -20.54 15.80
CA GLU A 276 -21.09 -20.48 17.19
C GLU A 276 -20.21 -21.27 18.14
N GLU A 277 -19.76 -22.46 17.75
CA GLU A 277 -18.91 -23.30 18.60
C GLU A 277 -17.52 -22.67 18.82
N ARG A 278 -16.92 -22.11 17.77
CA ARG A 278 -15.66 -21.36 17.86
C ARG A 278 -15.81 -20.06 18.66
N ALA A 279 -16.95 -19.39 18.59
CA ALA A 279 -17.21 -18.20 19.40
C ALA A 279 -17.21 -18.56 20.90
N ARG A 280 -17.87 -19.66 21.29
CA ARG A 280 -17.85 -20.16 22.67
C ARG A 280 -16.46 -20.58 23.12
N GLU A 281 -15.67 -21.22 22.24
CA GLU A 281 -14.30 -21.61 22.56
C GLU A 281 -13.37 -20.40 22.74
N MET A 282 -13.52 -19.36 21.90
CA MET A 282 -12.78 -18.11 22.07
C MET A 282 -13.19 -17.33 23.32
N GLU A 283 -14.47 -17.33 23.67
CA GLU A 283 -14.97 -16.69 24.89
C GLU A 283 -14.40 -17.38 26.14
N ALA A 284 -14.43 -18.71 26.21
CA ALA A 284 -13.79 -19.48 27.28
C ALA A 284 -12.27 -19.24 27.37
N ARG A 285 -11.60 -19.08 26.21
CA ARG A 285 -10.16 -18.78 26.16
C ARG A 285 -9.85 -17.35 26.59
N ARG A 286 -10.77 -16.41 26.36
CA ARG A 286 -10.68 -15.02 26.79
C ARG A 286 -10.88 -14.89 28.30
N GLU A 287 -11.86 -15.60 28.87
CA GLU A 287 -12.03 -15.69 30.32
C GLU A 287 -10.79 -16.29 31.00
N ALA A 288 -10.25 -17.39 30.46
CA ALA A 288 -9.01 -17.98 30.98
C ALA A 288 -7.80 -17.02 30.87
N ALA A 289 -7.72 -16.22 29.81
CA ALA A 289 -6.68 -15.22 29.66
C ALA A 289 -6.85 -14.03 30.62
N GLU A 290 -8.09 -13.63 30.92
CA GLU A 290 -8.39 -12.60 31.93
C GLU A 290 -8.04 -13.08 33.34
N ASP A 291 -8.32 -14.33 33.70
CA ASP A 291 -7.89 -14.93 34.97
C ASP A 291 -6.36 -14.97 35.11
N ILE A 292 -5.64 -15.36 34.05
CA ILE A 292 -4.17 -15.33 34.02
C ILE A 292 -3.65 -13.89 34.18
N ARG A 293 -4.35 -12.91 33.59
CA ARG A 293 -3.97 -11.48 33.62
C ARG A 293 -4.27 -10.84 34.97
N GLU A 294 -5.35 -11.21 35.63
CA GLU A 294 -5.69 -10.85 37.02
C GLU A 294 -4.65 -11.43 37.98
N HIS A 295 -4.31 -12.72 37.84
CA HIS A 295 -3.28 -13.36 38.65
C HIS A 295 -1.89 -12.73 38.45
N ALA A 296 -1.56 -12.33 37.21
CA ALA A 296 -0.35 -11.58 36.91
C ALA A 296 -0.38 -10.13 37.46
N ARG A 297 -1.56 -9.49 37.58
CA ARG A 297 -1.74 -8.17 38.20
C ARG A 297 -1.58 -8.23 39.72
N GLU A 298 -2.08 -9.27 40.38
CA GLU A 298 -1.85 -9.50 41.82
C GLU A 298 -0.36 -9.72 42.12
N MET A 299 0.32 -10.52 41.29
CA MET A 299 1.77 -10.72 41.39
C MET A 299 2.57 -9.42 41.16
N ARG A 300 2.09 -8.52 40.29
CA ARG A 300 2.69 -7.18 40.06
C ARG A 300 2.45 -6.20 41.20
N LYS A 301 1.34 -6.32 41.95
CA LYS A 301 1.06 -5.46 43.11
C LYS A 301 2.01 -5.75 44.29
N ASN A 302 2.47 -7.00 44.41
CA ASN A 302 3.35 -7.43 45.50
C ASN A 302 4.85 -7.21 45.25
N ASN A 303 5.25 -6.85 44.03
CA ASN A 303 6.64 -6.61 43.68
C ASN A 303 6.79 -5.25 42.99
N GLY A 304 6.79 -4.19 43.81
CA GLY A 304 6.90 -2.81 43.35
C GLY A 304 8.23 -2.52 42.66
N LEU A 305 8.20 -2.50 41.33
CA LEU A 305 9.17 -1.84 40.43
C LEU A 305 8.71 -2.16 39.01
N PHE A 306 8.05 -1.22 38.31
CA PHE A 306 8.24 -0.99 36.88
C PHE A 306 7.54 0.32 36.51
N ASN A 307 8.37 1.32 36.20
CA ASN A 307 7.98 2.55 35.55
C ASN A 307 7.56 2.25 34.10
N ASP A 308 6.57 3.04 33.70
CA ASP A 308 6.02 3.30 32.39
C ASP A 308 7.08 3.67 31.33
N SER A 309 6.73 3.48 30.04
CA SER A 309 7.49 3.63 28.78
C SER A 309 8.39 2.46 28.35
N GLY A 310 7.92 1.67 27.36
CA GLY A 310 8.74 0.58 26.82
C GLY A 310 8.12 -0.36 25.79
N GLU A 311 7.32 0.10 24.82
CA GLU A 311 6.92 -0.72 23.65
C GLU A 311 7.06 0.06 22.34
N ALA A 312 8.26 0.62 22.12
CA ALA A 312 8.69 1.15 20.82
C ALA A 312 10.16 0.86 20.49
N GLU A 313 10.82 -0.07 21.18
CA GLU A 313 12.22 -0.44 20.88
C GLU A 313 12.49 -1.94 21.02
N ALA A 314 11.81 -2.77 20.24
CA ALA A 314 12.34 -4.10 19.94
C ALA A 314 13.07 -4.01 18.59
N PRO A 315 14.41 -3.89 18.57
CA PRO A 315 15.13 -3.79 17.32
C PRO A 315 15.04 -5.06 16.49
N ASN A 316 14.94 -4.92 15.17
CA ASN A 316 14.81 -6.02 14.22
C ASN A 316 16.06 -6.94 14.24
N ILE A 317 15.95 -8.08 14.92
CA ILE A 317 16.98 -9.13 14.98
C ILE A 317 16.75 -10.08 13.79
N PHE A 318 17.70 -10.12 12.87
CA PHE A 318 17.76 -11.04 11.74
C PHE A 318 18.66 -12.24 12.07
N TYR A 319 18.19 -13.42 11.67
CA TYR A 319 18.93 -14.67 11.82
C TYR A 319 19.67 -14.97 10.53
N PHE A 320 21.00 -15.02 10.58
CA PHE A 320 21.81 -15.51 9.48
C PHE A 320 22.55 -16.77 9.93
N SER A 321 22.51 -17.81 9.09
CA SER A 321 23.36 -18.98 9.21
C SER A 321 24.48 -18.84 8.18
N THR A 322 25.65 -18.41 8.61
CA THR A 322 26.83 -18.35 7.74
C THR A 322 27.65 -19.64 7.82
N ASP A 323 27.57 -20.39 8.93
CA ASP A 323 28.44 -21.56 9.18
C ASP A 323 27.69 -22.76 9.83
N GLY A 324 26.38 -22.88 9.63
CA GLY A 324 25.53 -23.85 10.36
C GLY A 324 25.28 -23.47 11.83
N LYS A 325 25.72 -22.27 12.25
CA LYS A 325 25.38 -21.65 13.54
C LYS A 325 24.46 -20.45 13.30
N ASN A 326 23.29 -20.45 13.91
CA ASN A 326 22.36 -19.31 13.90
C ASN A 326 22.96 -18.16 14.72
N LYS A 327 23.58 -17.20 14.04
CA LYS A 327 24.02 -15.95 14.67
C LYS A 327 22.93 -14.89 14.50
N LYS A 328 22.67 -14.16 15.59
CA LYS A 328 21.67 -13.09 15.67
C LYS A 328 22.38 -11.77 15.35
N TYR A 329 21.97 -11.14 14.26
CA TYR A 329 22.46 -9.82 13.88
C TYR A 329 21.30 -8.85 13.88
N LYS A 330 21.53 -7.63 14.33
CA LYS A 330 20.48 -6.62 14.41
C LYS A 330 20.68 -5.64 13.27
N VAL A 331 19.68 -5.53 12.40
CA VAL A 331 19.71 -4.58 11.26
C VAL A 331 18.73 -3.46 11.55
N LYS A 332 19.20 -2.23 11.45
CA LYS A 332 18.36 -1.03 11.52
C LYS A 332 18.47 -0.27 10.20
N ILE A 333 17.33 -0.04 9.54
CA ILE A 333 17.26 0.74 8.30
C ILE A 333 16.47 2.02 8.62
N ASN A 334 17.11 3.17 8.45
CA ASN A 334 16.47 4.47 8.60
C ASN A 334 16.52 5.20 7.26
N ILE A 335 15.40 5.75 6.82
CA ILE A 335 15.26 6.40 5.52
C ILE A 335 14.62 7.76 5.73
N LYS A 336 15.26 8.81 5.21
CA LYS A 336 14.76 10.18 5.21
C LYS A 336 14.55 10.61 3.77
N ILE A 337 13.34 11.09 3.48
CA ILE A 337 12.93 11.48 2.15
C ILE A 337 12.44 12.93 2.18
N LYS A 338 13.02 13.79 1.34
CA LYS A 338 12.52 15.14 1.08
C LYS A 338 11.95 15.18 -0.33
N MET A 339 10.72 15.64 -0.48
CA MET A 339 10.02 15.61 -1.77
C MET A 339 9.22 16.91 -2.03
N PRO A 340 8.92 17.27 -3.30
CA PRO A 340 8.03 18.38 -3.58
C PRO A 340 6.61 18.06 -3.08
N LYS A 341 5.85 19.11 -2.72
CA LYS A 341 4.46 18.97 -2.28
C LYS A 341 3.52 18.37 -3.34
N SER A 342 3.90 18.45 -4.62
CA SER A 342 3.16 17.88 -5.75
C SER A 342 3.49 16.41 -6.01
N ALA A 343 4.50 15.83 -5.36
CA ALA A 343 4.82 14.43 -5.61
C ALA A 343 3.79 13.51 -4.94
N ARG A 344 3.40 12.46 -5.66
CA ARG A 344 2.46 11.44 -5.20
C ARG A 344 3.21 10.30 -4.54
N LEU A 345 2.61 9.75 -3.49
CA LEU A 345 3.24 8.75 -2.66
C LEU A 345 2.49 7.43 -2.74
N LYS A 346 3.19 6.39 -3.17
CA LYS A 346 2.74 5.01 -3.14
C LYS A 346 3.67 4.22 -2.24
N MET A 347 3.15 3.55 -1.21
CA MET A 347 3.99 2.79 -0.30
C MET A 347 3.39 1.45 0.10
N ASN A 348 4.28 0.47 0.23
CA ASN A 348 4.06 -0.81 0.88
C ASN A 348 5.15 -0.98 1.94
N VAL A 349 4.77 -0.94 3.21
CA VAL A 349 5.71 -1.02 4.33
C VAL A 349 5.31 -2.16 5.24
N LYS A 350 6.27 -3.05 5.51
CA LYS A 350 6.07 -4.20 6.39
C LYS A 350 7.08 -4.17 7.54
N HIS A 351 6.61 -4.14 8.78
CA HIS A 351 7.47 -4.00 9.97
C HIS A 351 8.30 -2.71 9.93
N GLY A 352 7.86 -1.64 10.57
CA GLY A 352 8.61 -0.38 10.60
C GLY A 352 7.78 0.81 11.03
N GLU A 353 8.37 1.99 11.03
CA GLU A 353 7.67 3.24 11.34
C GLU A 353 7.62 4.18 10.13
N VAL A 354 6.47 4.79 9.87
CA VAL A 354 6.30 5.81 8.82
C VAL A 354 5.88 7.13 9.45
N LYS A 355 6.67 8.18 9.22
CA LYS A 355 6.41 9.55 9.67
C LYS A 355 6.18 10.47 8.48
N LEU A 356 4.99 11.03 8.37
CA LEU A 356 4.62 12.05 7.39
C LEU A 356 4.53 13.40 8.13
N ALA A 357 5.62 14.17 8.13
CA ALA A 357 5.73 15.40 8.91
C ALA A 357 4.94 16.58 8.31
N ALA A 358 4.58 16.50 7.03
CA ALA A 358 3.86 17.54 6.29
C ALA A 358 2.52 17.03 5.75
N THR A 359 1.80 17.90 5.04
CA THR A 359 0.58 17.51 4.34
C THR A 359 0.91 16.57 3.18
N THR A 360 0.30 15.38 3.19
CA THR A 360 0.41 14.40 2.11
C THR A 360 -0.91 14.32 1.36
N LYS A 361 -0.85 14.52 0.03
CA LYS A 361 -2.00 14.46 -0.86
C LYS A 361 -2.01 13.17 -1.66
N ASP A 362 -3.21 12.61 -1.85
CA ASP A 362 -3.48 11.44 -2.71
C ASP A 362 -2.54 10.26 -2.38
N LEU A 363 -2.46 9.94 -1.08
CA LEU A 363 -1.61 8.89 -0.55
C LEU A 363 -2.22 7.52 -0.83
N ASN A 364 -1.45 6.64 -1.47
CA ASN A 364 -1.78 5.22 -1.58
C ASN A 364 -0.82 4.39 -0.73
N ALA A 365 -1.30 3.85 0.39
CA ALA A 365 -0.45 3.17 1.37
C ALA A 365 -1.02 1.81 1.80
N SER A 366 -0.14 0.82 1.90
CA SER A 366 -0.38 -0.48 2.53
C SER A 366 0.64 -0.71 3.64
N LEU A 367 0.19 -0.74 4.89
CA LEU A 367 1.03 -0.88 6.07
C LEU A 367 0.68 -2.16 6.82
N ARG A 368 1.67 -3.03 7.09
CA ARG A 368 1.49 -4.26 7.86
C ARG A 368 2.50 -4.33 8.98
N TYR A 369 2.03 -4.45 10.22
CA TYR A 369 2.88 -4.37 11.41
C TYR A 369 3.76 -3.11 11.42
N ALA A 370 3.26 -2.01 10.86
CA ALA A 370 4.01 -0.79 10.66
C ALA A 370 3.23 0.42 11.15
N SER A 371 3.83 1.25 12.00
CA SER A 371 3.15 2.39 12.59
C SER A 371 3.08 3.58 11.64
N LEU A 372 1.93 4.25 11.56
CA LEU A 372 1.76 5.49 10.81
C LEU A 372 1.59 6.68 11.75
N LEU A 373 2.46 7.67 11.62
CA LEU A 373 2.32 8.99 12.23
C LEU A 373 2.24 10.04 11.13
N ALA A 374 1.08 10.69 10.97
CA ALA A 374 0.87 11.72 9.95
C ALA A 374 0.39 13.05 10.54
N ALA A 375 0.96 14.15 10.03
CA ALA A 375 0.53 15.49 10.37
C ALA A 375 -0.80 15.84 9.66
N THR A 376 -0.87 15.72 8.34
CA THR A 376 -2.11 15.98 7.60
C THR A 376 -2.25 15.06 6.39
N ILE A 377 -3.41 14.41 6.28
CA ILE A 377 -3.79 13.58 5.14
C ILE A 377 -4.91 14.27 4.37
N ASP A 378 -4.76 14.36 3.05
CA ASP A 378 -5.69 15.06 2.15
C ASP A 378 -5.74 14.38 0.78
N GLY A 379 -6.74 14.70 -0.04
CA GLY A 379 -6.88 14.20 -1.40
C GLY A 379 -7.98 13.16 -1.59
N ALA A 380 -8.70 13.28 -2.70
CA ALA A 380 -9.83 12.39 -3.02
C ALA A 380 -9.37 10.96 -3.35
N ASP A 381 -8.14 10.82 -3.86
CA ASP A 381 -7.55 9.54 -4.25
C ASP A 381 -6.76 8.89 -3.10
N THR A 382 -6.83 9.47 -1.90
CA THR A 382 -6.18 8.90 -0.71
C THR A 382 -6.86 7.59 -0.28
N ASN A 383 -6.07 6.52 -0.25
CA ASN A 383 -6.46 5.19 0.19
C ASN A 383 -5.36 4.57 1.05
N ILE A 384 -5.62 4.43 2.35
CA ILE A 384 -4.68 3.88 3.32
C ILE A 384 -5.25 2.57 3.85
N LYS A 385 -4.51 1.48 3.65
CA LYS A 385 -4.81 0.15 4.19
C LYS A 385 -3.80 -0.19 5.26
N VAL A 386 -4.26 -0.48 6.48
CA VAL A 386 -3.41 -0.84 7.62
C VAL A 386 -3.87 -2.16 8.23
N ALA A 387 -2.92 -3.00 8.62
CA ALA A 387 -3.20 -4.23 9.34
C ALA A 387 -2.21 -4.44 10.50
N TYR A 388 -2.71 -4.76 11.70
CA TYR A 388 -1.89 -4.93 12.90
C TYR A 388 -0.96 -3.73 13.16
N SER A 389 -1.45 -2.53 12.86
CA SER A 389 -0.62 -1.34 12.68
C SER A 389 -1.25 -0.17 13.39
N PRO A 390 -0.54 0.48 14.34
CA PRO A 390 -1.08 1.65 14.99
C PRO A 390 -1.05 2.87 14.05
N VAL A 391 -2.10 3.67 14.08
CA VAL A 391 -2.26 4.86 13.24
C VAL A 391 -2.54 6.08 14.12
N VAL A 392 -1.79 7.16 13.88
CA VAL A 392 -2.01 8.48 14.48
C VAL A 392 -2.01 9.53 13.39
N VAL A 393 -3.13 10.20 13.20
CA VAL A 393 -3.25 11.31 12.25
C VAL A 393 -3.73 12.56 12.99
N GLN A 394 -2.97 13.66 12.89
CA GLN A 394 -3.36 14.91 13.55
C GLN A 394 -4.53 15.59 12.83
N LYS A 395 -4.52 15.62 11.49
CA LYS A 395 -5.63 16.15 10.70
C LYS A 395 -5.93 15.30 9.46
N TRP A 396 -7.18 14.93 9.28
CA TRP A 396 -7.68 14.16 8.14
C TRP A 396 -8.69 15.01 7.37
N ASN A 397 -8.32 15.52 6.20
CA ASN A 397 -9.19 16.40 5.42
C ASN A 397 -10.15 15.60 4.54
N LEU A 398 -9.60 14.66 3.77
CA LEU A 398 -10.32 13.85 2.78
C LEU A 398 -9.55 12.56 2.52
N GLY A 399 -10.26 11.43 2.46
CA GLY A 399 -9.69 10.14 2.05
C GLY A 399 -10.39 8.93 2.64
N GLN A 400 -9.84 7.76 2.35
CA GLN A 400 -10.31 6.46 2.84
C GLN A 400 -9.26 5.77 3.72
N LEU A 401 -9.73 5.16 4.82
CA LEU A 401 -8.89 4.38 5.74
C LEU A 401 -9.52 3.00 6.02
N ASN A 402 -8.78 1.94 5.72
CA ASN A 402 -9.14 0.57 6.10
C ASN A 402 -8.18 0.09 7.17
N ALA A 403 -8.70 -0.31 8.33
CA ALA A 403 -7.90 -0.73 9.48
C ALA A 403 -8.35 -2.09 10.01
N ASP A 404 -7.49 -3.10 9.84
CA ASP A 404 -7.77 -4.46 10.30
C ASP A 404 -6.87 -4.83 11.48
N TYR A 405 -7.45 -5.42 12.51
CA TYR A 405 -6.75 -5.93 13.70
C TYR A 405 -5.83 -4.90 14.35
N SER A 406 -6.22 -3.62 14.30
CA SER A 406 -5.39 -2.50 14.71
C SER A 406 -5.90 -1.93 16.03
N GLU A 407 -5.16 -2.21 17.11
CA GLU A 407 -5.56 -1.86 18.48
C GLU A 407 -5.60 -0.35 18.76
N ARG A 408 -4.99 0.47 17.89
CA ARG A 408 -4.88 1.91 18.10
C ARG A 408 -4.96 2.68 16.79
N VAL A 409 -6.15 3.18 16.47
CA VAL A 409 -6.37 4.12 15.36
C VAL A 409 -6.90 5.44 15.93
N ASN A 410 -6.01 6.43 16.04
CA ASN A 410 -6.35 7.72 16.65
C ASN A 410 -6.31 8.82 15.58
N LEU A 411 -7.47 9.43 15.33
CA LEU A 411 -7.65 10.53 14.40
C LEU A 411 -8.08 11.77 15.20
N LYS A 412 -7.23 12.80 15.23
CA LYS A 412 -7.47 13.94 16.12
C LYS A 412 -8.51 14.90 15.56
N GLU A 413 -8.29 15.43 14.35
CA GLU A 413 -9.28 16.24 13.65
C GLU A 413 -9.65 15.58 12.32
N VAL A 414 -10.95 15.42 12.05
CA VAL A 414 -11.45 14.77 10.85
C VAL A 414 -12.47 15.68 10.15
N ASP A 415 -12.24 16.03 8.90
CA ASP A 415 -13.21 16.71 8.06
C ASP A 415 -14.06 15.67 7.31
N ASN A 416 -13.53 15.00 6.27
CA ASN A 416 -14.26 14.02 5.47
C ASN A 416 -13.56 12.65 5.49
N LEU A 417 -14.17 11.66 6.14
CA LEU A 417 -13.60 10.32 6.28
C LEU A 417 -14.56 9.24 5.80
N ARG A 418 -14.05 8.31 5.02
CA ARG A 418 -14.65 6.98 4.85
C ARG A 418 -13.74 5.96 5.50
N MET A 419 -14.27 5.16 6.41
CA MET A 419 -13.48 4.22 7.17
C MET A 419 -14.14 2.85 7.29
N MET A 420 -13.32 1.81 7.19
CA MET A 420 -13.68 0.44 7.51
C MET A 420 -12.72 -0.10 8.56
N GLY A 421 -13.26 -0.61 9.67
CA GLY A 421 -12.52 -1.25 10.74
C GLY A 421 -12.97 -2.70 10.92
N THR A 422 -12.02 -3.62 11.04
CA THR A 422 -12.30 -5.01 11.44
C THR A 422 -11.45 -5.35 12.66
N SER A 423 -12.06 -5.70 13.80
CA SER A 423 -11.30 -6.01 15.04
C SER A 423 -10.34 -4.88 15.43
N SER A 424 -10.79 -3.64 15.31
CA SER A 424 -9.97 -2.44 15.48
C SER A 424 -10.61 -1.44 16.44
N ASN A 425 -9.77 -0.75 17.22
CA ASN A 425 -10.21 0.32 18.13
C ASN A 425 -9.91 1.67 17.49
N ILE A 426 -10.97 2.45 17.29
CA ILE A 426 -10.96 3.69 16.53
C ILE A 426 -11.40 4.82 17.45
N ILE A 427 -10.56 5.85 17.56
CA ILE A 427 -10.84 7.06 18.32
C ILE A 427 -10.75 8.25 17.38
N ILE A 428 -11.84 9.00 17.30
CA ILE A 428 -11.93 10.29 16.61
C ILE A 428 -12.11 11.37 17.67
N ASP A 429 -11.10 12.22 17.90
CA ASP A 429 -11.19 13.25 18.95
C ASP A 429 -12.21 14.34 18.57
N ARG A 430 -12.17 14.79 17.31
CA ARG A 430 -13.10 15.80 16.78
C ARG A 430 -13.46 15.54 15.32
N LEU A 431 -14.76 15.48 15.04
CA LEU A 431 -15.33 15.38 13.70
C LEU A 431 -15.93 16.72 13.26
N ASN A 432 -15.46 17.28 12.14
CA ASN A 432 -15.84 18.61 11.66
C ASN A 432 -16.91 18.61 10.56
N GLN A 433 -16.94 17.62 9.67
CA GLN A 433 -17.83 17.63 8.49
C GLN A 433 -18.60 16.32 8.30
N LYS A 434 -17.96 15.31 7.70
CA LYS A 434 -18.57 14.05 7.29
C LYS A 434 -17.76 12.84 7.73
N ALA A 435 -18.44 11.83 8.25
CA ALA A 435 -17.84 10.53 8.50
C ALA A 435 -18.78 9.40 8.10
N TYR A 436 -18.26 8.46 7.32
CA TYR A 436 -18.90 7.18 7.01
C TYR A 436 -18.01 6.08 7.58
N VAL A 437 -18.42 5.48 8.69
CA VAL A 437 -17.58 4.53 9.44
C VAL A 437 -18.30 3.20 9.58
N THR A 438 -17.69 2.15 9.06
CA THR A 438 -18.10 0.77 9.34
C THR A 438 -17.10 0.14 10.29
N ASN A 439 -17.54 -0.35 11.44
CA ASN A 439 -16.70 -1.11 12.37
C ASN A 439 -17.35 -2.47 12.67
N ASN A 440 -16.65 -3.55 12.31
CA ASN A 440 -17.05 -4.90 12.63
C ASN A 440 -16.07 -5.49 13.65
N LEU A 441 -16.56 -5.74 14.87
CA LEU A 441 -15.78 -6.14 16.04
C LEU A 441 -14.79 -5.05 16.45
N GLY A 442 -14.99 -4.47 17.64
CA GLY A 442 -14.11 -3.44 18.17
C GLY A 442 -14.86 -2.23 18.71
N GLU A 443 -14.11 -1.22 19.12
CA GLU A 443 -14.63 0.02 19.68
C GLU A 443 -14.48 1.17 18.70
N LEU A 444 -15.53 1.98 18.56
CA LEU A 444 -15.51 3.26 17.87
C LEU A 444 -15.93 4.36 18.84
N VAL A 445 -15.05 5.33 19.07
CA VAL A 445 -15.32 6.48 19.93
C VAL A 445 -15.20 7.78 19.14
N ILE A 446 -16.24 8.60 19.16
CA ILE A 446 -16.21 9.98 18.67
C ILE A 446 -16.36 10.91 19.88
N HIS A 447 -15.26 11.57 20.27
CA HIS A 447 -15.24 12.40 21.48
C HIS A 447 -15.94 13.75 21.31
N ALA A 448 -16.00 14.30 20.10
CA ALA A 448 -16.72 15.53 19.81
C ALA A 448 -17.12 15.63 18.34
N ILE A 449 -18.30 16.19 18.08
CA ILE A 449 -18.77 16.58 16.74
C ILE A 449 -18.91 18.10 16.71
N ASP A 450 -18.33 18.74 15.70
CA ASP A 450 -18.42 20.18 15.48
C ASP A 450 -19.84 20.60 15.08
N ASP A 451 -20.27 21.79 15.48
CA ASP A 451 -21.61 22.30 15.16
C ASP A 451 -21.85 22.56 13.67
N ASN A 452 -20.81 22.57 12.84
CA ASN A 452 -20.90 22.72 11.39
C ASN A 452 -20.86 21.40 10.62
N PHE A 453 -20.93 20.25 11.31
CA PHE A 453 -20.99 18.96 10.65
C PHE A 453 -22.26 18.83 9.78
N THR A 454 -22.20 17.95 8.78
CA THR A 454 -23.34 17.69 7.90
C THR A 454 -23.89 16.29 8.07
N GLU A 455 -23.03 15.27 8.12
CA GLU A 455 -23.48 13.87 8.06
C GLU A 455 -22.53 12.94 8.79
N VAL A 456 -23.07 12.11 9.67
CA VAL A 456 -22.35 11.01 10.31
C VAL A 456 -23.14 9.74 10.08
N ASP A 457 -22.57 8.78 9.36
CA ASP A 457 -23.15 7.46 9.16
C ASP A 457 -22.22 6.42 9.78
N VAL A 458 -22.72 5.69 10.76
CA VAL A 458 -21.97 4.66 11.48
C VAL A 458 -22.68 3.33 11.35
N ASN A 459 -21.97 2.33 10.89
CA ASN A 459 -22.40 0.94 10.90
C ASN A 459 -21.52 0.15 11.86
N VAL A 460 -22.08 -0.33 12.98
CA VAL A 460 -21.35 -1.12 13.96
C VAL A 460 -21.98 -2.50 14.08
N GLN A 461 -21.13 -3.52 14.02
CA GLN A 461 -21.51 -4.91 14.21
C GLN A 461 -20.60 -5.57 15.26
N ASN A 462 -21.21 -6.31 16.19
CA ASN A 462 -20.51 -6.99 17.29
C ASN A 462 -19.49 -6.08 18.02
N GLY A 463 -19.81 -4.79 18.18
CA GLY A 463 -18.88 -3.79 18.67
C GLY A 463 -19.53 -2.78 19.60
N VAL A 464 -18.75 -1.77 19.99
CA VAL A 464 -19.20 -0.67 20.84
C VAL A 464 -19.02 0.64 20.08
N PHE A 465 -20.07 1.46 20.06
CA PHE A 465 -20.03 2.81 19.53
C PHE A 465 -20.36 3.83 20.61
N THR A 466 -19.43 4.72 20.91
CA THR A 466 -19.61 5.81 21.86
C THR A 466 -19.46 7.15 21.15
N CYS A 467 -20.43 8.05 21.32
CA CYS A 467 -20.42 9.35 20.64
C CYS A 467 -20.94 10.46 21.53
N LYS A 468 -20.20 11.57 21.61
CA LYS A 468 -20.71 12.81 22.19
C LYS A 468 -21.42 13.64 21.13
N LEU A 469 -22.68 13.97 21.42
CA LEU A 469 -23.54 14.74 20.54
C LEU A 469 -23.10 16.21 20.48
N PRO A 470 -23.29 16.87 19.33
CA PRO A 470 -23.02 18.29 19.20
C PRO A 470 -24.05 19.12 19.97
N SER A 471 -23.73 20.39 20.28
CA SER A 471 -24.70 21.30 20.90
C SER A 471 -25.73 21.84 19.90
N SER A 472 -25.39 21.85 18.62
CA SER A 472 -26.25 22.26 17.52
C SER A 472 -27.42 21.31 17.26
N ALA A 473 -28.39 21.79 16.46
CA ALA A 473 -29.55 21.00 16.09
C ALA A 473 -29.18 19.83 15.16
N VAL A 474 -29.61 18.61 15.49
CA VAL A 474 -29.30 17.38 14.75
C VAL A 474 -30.49 16.43 14.73
N SER A 475 -30.66 15.77 13.59
CA SER A 475 -31.60 14.64 13.44
C SER A 475 -30.89 13.31 13.64
N LEU A 476 -31.49 12.43 14.43
CA LEU A 476 -30.94 11.14 14.83
C LEU A 476 -31.79 10.01 14.24
N SER A 477 -31.14 9.04 13.60
CA SER A 477 -31.77 7.81 13.13
C SER A 477 -30.94 6.60 13.56
N LEU A 478 -31.40 5.90 14.59
CA LEU A 478 -30.69 4.76 15.17
C LEU A 478 -31.47 3.48 14.86
N ASN A 479 -30.89 2.62 14.02
CA ASN A 479 -31.43 1.33 13.65
C ASN A 479 -30.68 0.25 14.40
N GLU A 480 -31.37 -0.46 15.28
CA GLU A 480 -30.80 -1.48 16.15
C GLU A 480 -31.35 -2.86 15.80
N THR A 481 -30.49 -3.86 15.75
CA THR A 481 -30.87 -5.28 15.66
C THR A 481 -30.20 -6.03 16.80
N ASN A 482 -30.98 -6.55 17.76
CA ASN A 482 -30.48 -7.19 18.98
C ASN A 482 -29.32 -6.43 19.66
N SER A 483 -29.43 -5.10 19.72
CA SER A 483 -28.41 -4.19 20.24
C SER A 483 -28.93 -3.46 21.48
N SER A 484 -28.01 -2.90 22.26
CA SER A 484 -28.32 -2.00 23.38
C SER A 484 -28.05 -0.56 22.99
N LEU A 485 -28.93 0.34 23.42
CA LEU A 485 -28.81 1.77 23.18
C LEU A 485 -29.03 2.55 24.47
N SER A 486 -28.05 3.39 24.79
CA SER A 486 -28.09 4.39 25.85
C SER A 486 -28.04 5.79 25.24
N TYR A 487 -28.91 6.69 25.69
CA TYR A 487 -28.92 8.09 25.27
C TYR A 487 -29.49 9.00 26.38
N PRO A 488 -29.18 10.32 26.35
CA PRO A 488 -29.60 11.24 27.40
C PRO A 488 -31.12 11.46 27.37
N GLN A 489 -31.74 11.57 28.55
CA GLN A 489 -33.20 11.78 28.67
C GLN A 489 -33.71 13.06 27.99
N SER A 490 -32.83 14.00 27.68
CA SER A 490 -33.15 15.24 26.96
C SER A 490 -33.55 15.02 25.50
N LEU A 491 -33.21 13.87 24.90
CA LEU A 491 -33.53 13.58 23.49
C LEU A 491 -34.97 13.10 23.32
N GLN A 492 -35.68 13.74 22.39
CA GLN A 492 -37.03 13.36 22.00
C GLN A 492 -36.95 12.22 20.96
N MET A 493 -36.97 10.97 21.41
CA MET A 493 -36.86 9.78 20.55
C MET A 493 -38.21 9.06 20.40
N LYS A 494 -38.63 8.81 19.16
CA LYS A 494 -39.75 7.94 18.82
C LYS A 494 -39.24 6.54 18.47
N ARG A 495 -39.66 5.55 19.24
CA ARG A 495 -39.31 4.14 19.05
C ARG A 495 -40.38 3.41 18.23
N THR A 496 -39.95 2.73 17.16
CA THR A 496 -40.76 1.82 16.35
C THR A 496 -40.11 0.44 16.36
N LYS A 497 -40.80 -0.60 16.82
CA LYS A 497 -40.27 -1.97 16.88
C LYS A 497 -40.85 -2.81 15.75
N ASN A 498 -39.98 -3.42 14.95
CA ASN A 498 -40.31 -4.33 13.86
C ASN A 498 -39.64 -5.69 14.12
N SER A 499 -40.34 -6.61 14.78
CA SER A 499 -39.81 -7.93 15.12
C SER A 499 -38.46 -7.84 15.87
N ASN A 500 -37.35 -8.22 15.21
CA ASN A 500 -35.99 -8.22 15.75
C ASN A 500 -35.24 -6.89 15.61
N SER A 501 -35.80 -5.91 14.89
CA SER A 501 -35.20 -4.58 14.74
C SER A 501 -36.00 -3.49 15.48
N THR A 502 -35.29 -2.53 16.03
CA THR A 502 -35.84 -1.31 16.63
C THR A 502 -35.31 -0.11 15.87
N ILE A 503 -36.20 0.76 15.42
CA ILE A 503 -35.85 2.03 14.79
C ILE A 503 -36.18 3.13 15.80
N ASN A 504 -35.17 3.89 16.22
CA ASN A 504 -35.32 5.05 17.07
C ASN A 504 -35.02 6.29 16.25
N LYS A 505 -36.03 7.13 16.01
CA LYS A 505 -35.86 8.41 15.31
C LYS A 505 -36.14 9.56 16.27
N GLY A 506 -35.29 10.56 16.25
CA GLY A 506 -35.49 11.74 17.08
C GLY A 506 -34.62 12.89 16.62
N PHE A 507 -34.54 13.92 17.45
CA PHE A 507 -33.72 15.09 17.17
C PHE A 507 -33.29 15.76 18.48
N GLN A 508 -32.23 16.55 18.36
CA GLN A 508 -31.80 17.52 19.33
C GLN A 508 -32.02 18.91 18.73
N GLY A 509 -32.68 19.82 19.45
CA GLY A 509 -32.99 21.17 18.97
C GLY A 509 -34.06 21.20 17.87
N ASN A 510 -33.71 20.90 16.62
CA ASN A 510 -34.60 20.98 15.44
C ASN A 510 -34.37 19.80 14.48
N ALA A 511 -35.47 19.15 14.06
CA ALA A 511 -35.48 18.00 13.14
C ALA A 511 -35.12 18.33 11.67
N ASN A 512 -35.14 19.60 11.25
CA ASN A 512 -34.84 20.02 9.88
C ASN A 512 -33.55 20.85 9.80
N SER A 513 -32.56 20.55 10.63
CA SER A 513 -31.30 21.31 10.67
C SER A 513 -30.38 21.07 9.46
N GLY A 514 -30.70 20.09 8.60
CA GLY A 514 -29.84 19.62 7.52
C GLY A 514 -28.66 18.76 7.99
N ARG A 515 -28.57 18.48 9.30
CA ARG A 515 -27.51 17.68 9.91
C ARG A 515 -28.05 16.36 10.43
N THR A 516 -27.39 15.26 10.09
CA THR A 516 -27.89 13.92 10.39
C THR A 516 -26.82 13.04 11.00
N ILE A 517 -27.19 12.31 12.06
CA ILE A 517 -26.42 11.19 12.59
C ILE A 517 -27.27 9.93 12.41
N THR A 518 -26.77 9.01 11.61
CA THR A 518 -27.36 7.70 11.37
C THR A 518 -26.46 6.65 11.99
N VAL A 519 -27.06 5.75 12.78
CA VAL A 519 -26.34 4.63 13.37
C VAL A 519 -27.09 3.36 13.05
N ASN A 520 -26.40 2.40 12.43
CA ASN A 520 -26.88 1.05 12.18
C ASN A 520 -26.09 0.11 13.09
N ALA A 521 -26.75 -0.41 14.13
CA ALA A 521 -26.14 -1.29 15.12
C ALA A 521 -26.71 -2.70 15.01
N LYS A 522 -25.83 -3.70 14.93
CA LYS A 522 -26.20 -5.13 14.93
C LYS A 522 -25.41 -5.85 16.01
N TYR A 523 -26.10 -6.46 16.98
CA TYR A 523 -25.47 -7.16 18.11
C TYR A 523 -24.40 -6.30 18.82
N SER A 524 -24.68 -5.00 18.94
CA SER A 524 -23.69 -3.99 19.38
C SER A 524 -24.24 -3.14 20.52
N GLU A 525 -23.35 -2.41 21.18
CA GLU A 525 -23.71 -1.40 22.18
C GLU A 525 -23.51 -0.01 21.59
N VAL A 526 -24.51 0.85 21.73
CA VAL A 526 -24.47 2.26 21.31
C VAL A 526 -24.68 3.16 22.51
N VAL A 527 -23.74 4.06 22.76
CA VAL A 527 -23.79 5.05 23.84
C VAL A 527 -23.71 6.45 23.22
N LEU A 528 -24.78 7.22 23.36
CA LEU A 528 -24.82 8.63 23.01
C LEU A 528 -24.77 9.46 24.29
N ASP A 529 -23.81 10.39 24.36
CA ASP A 529 -23.62 11.30 25.48
C ASP A 529 -23.79 12.76 25.02
N ASN A 530 -23.98 13.68 25.98
CA ASN A 530 -23.98 15.13 25.73
C ASN A 530 -22.63 15.78 26.04
#